data_AF-A0A957MV40-F1
#
_entry.id   AF-A0A957MV40-F1
#
_cell.length_a   1.000
_cell.length_b   1.000
_cell.length_c   1.000
_cell.angle_alpha   90.00
_cell.angle_beta   90.00
_cell.angle_gamma   90.00
#
_symmetry.space_group_name_H-M   'P 1'
#
loop_
_entity.id
_entity.type
_entity.pdbx_description
1 polymer ?
#
loop_
_entity_poly.entity_id
_entity_poly.type
_entity_poly.pdbx_seq_one_letter_code
_entity_poly.pdbx_strand_id
1 'polypeptide(L)'
;AADTEAYLTAAAELVGQFDVVLNSVDSLLAEVNGNPALISDSAWTTRMNAALTLLRRTSASVGELDVPAESEAIQTQLETAAASYIQAAQALSGAVQAADAAQLVEADALVSAATANLTAAESAIITAQGQ
;
A
#
# COMPACT_ATOMS: atom_id res chain seq x y z
N ALA A 1 2.07 -11.60 25.45
CA ALA A 1 0.63 -11.88 25.60
C ALA A 1 -0.21 -10.60 25.37
N ALA A 2 -0.43 -9.73 26.37
CA ALA A 2 -1.23 -8.50 26.16
C ALA A 2 -0.61 -7.54 25.13
N ASP A 3 0.71 -7.36 25.16
CA ASP A 3 1.44 -6.50 24.20
C ASP A 3 1.38 -7.06 22.77
N THR A 4 1.34 -8.38 22.63
CA THR A 4 1.27 -9.08 21.34
C THR A 4 -0.13 -9.05 20.75
N GLU A 5 -1.18 -9.23 21.55
CA GLU A 5 -2.55 -9.01 21.08
C GLU A 5 -2.78 -7.54 20.67
N ALA A 6 -2.23 -6.59 21.42
CA ALA A 6 -2.32 -5.17 21.07
C ALA A 6 -1.59 -4.87 19.75
N TYR A 7 -0.37 -5.40 19.59
CA TYR A 7 0.38 -5.30 18.33
C TYR A 7 -0.38 -5.93 17.16
N LEU A 8 -0.88 -7.17 17.30
CA LEU A 8 -1.59 -7.86 16.22
C LEU A 8 -2.88 -7.13 15.84
N THR A 9 -3.56 -6.51 16.80
CA THR A 9 -4.72 -5.66 16.54
C THR A 9 -4.33 -4.42 15.74
N ALA A 10 -3.32 -3.68 16.18
CA ALA A 10 -2.84 -2.49 15.48
C ALA A 10 -2.32 -2.81 14.07
N ALA A 11 -1.61 -3.93 13.91
CA ALA A 11 -1.15 -4.44 12.63
C ALA A 11 -2.33 -4.77 11.69
N ALA A 12 -3.36 -5.45 12.19
CA ALA A 12 -4.56 -5.75 11.40
C ALA A 12 -5.32 -4.49 10.98
N GLU A 13 -5.46 -3.51 11.88
CA GLU A 13 -6.06 -2.21 11.55
C GLU A 13 -5.28 -1.48 10.46
N LEU A 14 -3.95 -1.56 10.50
CA LEU A 14 -3.08 -0.94 9.52
C LEU A 14 -3.14 -1.64 8.15
N VAL A 15 -3.25 -2.98 8.12
CA VAL A 15 -3.57 -3.74 6.89
C VAL A 15 -4.90 -3.26 6.31
N GLY A 16 -5.96 -3.12 7.12
CA GLY A 16 -7.24 -2.60 6.65
C GLY A 16 -7.17 -1.17 6.11
N GLN A 17 -6.29 -0.33 6.67
CA GLN A 17 -6.02 1.01 6.12
C GLN A 17 -5.33 0.96 4.76
N PHE A 18 -4.38 0.04 4.57
CA PHE A 18 -3.79 -0.20 3.26
C PHE A 18 -4.86 -0.59 2.23
N ASP A 19 -5.73 -1.55 2.56
CA ASP A 19 -6.78 -2.02 1.63
C ASP A 19 -7.69 -0.89 1.15
N VAL A 20 -8.09 0.02 2.05
CA VAL A 20 -8.92 1.18 1.69
C VAL A 20 -8.18 2.10 0.71
N VAL A 21 -6.90 2.39 0.98
CA VAL A 21 -6.10 3.24 0.10
C VAL A 21 -5.86 2.56 -1.25
N LEU A 22 -5.59 1.26 -1.26
CA LEU A 22 -5.34 0.49 -2.47
C LEU A 22 -6.56 0.40 -3.36
N ASN A 23 -7.74 0.18 -2.79
CA ASN A 23 -9.00 0.26 -3.55
C ASN A 23 -9.16 1.61 -4.26
N SER A 24 -8.71 2.71 -3.64
CA SER A 24 -8.72 4.02 -4.29
C SER A 24 -7.68 4.13 -5.41
N VAL A 25 -6.48 3.59 -5.22
CA VAL A 25 -5.42 3.59 -6.25
C VAL A 25 -5.86 2.73 -7.45
N ASP A 26 -6.32 1.52 -7.20
CA ASP A 26 -6.77 0.56 -8.23
C ASP A 26 -7.96 1.11 -9.03
N SER A 27 -8.91 1.77 -8.37
CA SER A 27 -10.03 2.43 -9.07
C SER A 27 -9.53 3.52 -10.02
N LEU A 28 -8.56 4.33 -9.59
CA LEU A 28 -7.98 5.39 -10.43
C LEU A 28 -7.13 4.83 -11.58
N LEU A 29 -6.43 3.72 -11.35
CA LEU A 29 -5.69 2.99 -12.38
C LEU A 29 -6.64 2.38 -13.42
N ALA A 30 -7.76 1.78 -12.97
CA ALA A 30 -8.79 1.28 -13.86
C ALA A 30 -9.44 2.41 -14.70
N GLU A 31 -9.71 3.58 -14.09
CA GLU A 31 -10.21 4.76 -14.80
C GLU A 31 -9.27 5.18 -15.95
N VAL A 32 -7.97 5.36 -15.68
CA VAL A 32 -7.00 5.81 -16.70
C VAL A 32 -6.70 4.71 -17.72
N ASN A 33 -6.74 3.43 -17.34
CA ASN A 33 -6.63 2.32 -18.29
C ASN A 33 -7.81 2.27 -19.26
N GLY A 34 -9.02 2.60 -18.80
CA GLY A 34 -10.21 2.72 -19.65
C GLY A 34 -10.23 3.99 -20.51
N ASN A 35 -9.57 5.06 -20.05
CA ASN A 35 -9.44 6.32 -20.78
C ASN A 35 -8.05 6.96 -20.55
N PRO A 36 -7.05 6.61 -21.38
CA PRO A 36 -5.67 7.09 -21.20
C PRO A 36 -5.51 8.60 -21.24
N ALA A 37 -6.48 9.33 -21.81
CA ALA A 37 -6.46 10.79 -21.81
C ALA A 37 -6.56 11.40 -20.39
N LEU A 38 -7.05 10.64 -19.41
CA LEU A 38 -7.14 11.07 -18.00
C LEU A 38 -5.78 11.30 -17.36
N ILE A 39 -4.68 10.74 -17.89
CA ILE A 39 -3.36 10.94 -17.30
C ILE A 39 -2.93 12.42 -17.28
N SER A 40 -3.47 13.21 -18.22
CA SER A 40 -3.26 14.66 -18.30
C SER A 40 -4.40 15.48 -17.68
N ASP A 41 -5.44 14.83 -17.15
CA ASP A 41 -6.58 15.48 -16.51
C ASP A 41 -6.23 15.96 -15.09
N SER A 42 -6.45 17.24 -14.81
CA SER A 42 -6.08 17.83 -13.51
C SER A 42 -6.85 17.25 -12.32
N ALA A 43 -8.11 16.83 -12.53
CA ALA A 43 -8.93 16.28 -11.46
C ALA A 43 -8.52 14.83 -11.15
N TRP A 44 -8.24 14.02 -12.18
CA TRP A 44 -7.70 12.67 -12.01
C TRP A 44 -6.31 12.72 -11.35
N THR A 45 -5.39 13.55 -11.84
CA THR A 45 -4.04 13.67 -11.25
C THR A 45 -4.08 14.15 -9.80
N THR A 46 -5.00 15.06 -9.43
CA THR A 46 -5.19 15.49 -8.04
C THR A 46 -5.64 14.33 -7.15
N ARG A 47 -6.62 13.53 -7.60
CA ARG A 47 -7.09 12.35 -6.86
C ARG A 47 -5.99 11.30 -6.71
N MET A 48 -5.25 11.02 -7.78
CA MET A 48 -4.11 10.11 -7.74
C MET A 48 -3.05 10.58 -6.74
N ASN A 49 -2.62 11.84 -6.81
CA ASN A 49 -1.63 12.37 -5.86
C ASN A 49 -2.11 12.33 -4.39
N ALA A 50 -3.41 12.54 -4.14
CA ALA A 50 -4.00 12.39 -2.81
C ALA A 50 -3.93 10.93 -2.32
N ALA A 51 -4.33 9.97 -3.16
CA ALA A 51 -4.25 8.54 -2.84
C ALA A 51 -2.80 8.11 -2.57
N LEU A 52 -1.84 8.55 -3.40
CA LEU A 52 -0.41 8.28 -3.20
C LEU A 52 0.14 8.89 -1.90
N THR A 53 -0.37 10.06 -1.50
CA THR A 53 0.02 10.69 -0.23
C THR A 53 -0.48 9.87 0.96
N LEU A 54 -1.73 9.40 0.90
CA LEU A 54 -2.26 8.49 1.92
C LEU A 54 -1.47 7.19 1.97
N LEU A 55 -1.13 6.59 0.82
CA LEU A 55 -0.37 5.34 0.76
C LEU A 55 1.00 5.46 1.43
N ARG A 56 1.72 6.56 1.17
CA ARG A 56 3.01 6.84 1.81
C ARG A 56 2.86 7.04 3.32
N ARG A 57 1.79 7.71 3.76
CA ARG A 57 1.52 7.90 5.19
C ARG A 57 1.22 6.57 5.88
N THR A 58 0.35 5.74 5.32
CA THR A 58 0.05 4.40 5.86
C THR A 58 1.31 3.54 5.93
N SER A 59 2.16 3.62 4.90
CA SER A 59 3.46 2.93 4.87
C SER A 59 4.40 3.41 5.98
N ALA A 60 4.41 4.71 6.29
CA ALA A 60 5.22 5.25 7.37
C ALA A 60 4.74 4.76 8.75
N SER A 61 3.43 4.61 8.95
CA SER A 61 2.86 4.16 10.23
C SER A 61 3.19 2.70 10.59
N VAL A 62 3.67 1.88 9.64
CA VAL A 62 4.23 0.55 9.96
C VAL A 62 5.42 0.66 10.91
N GLY A 63 6.27 1.67 10.73
CA GLY A 63 7.45 1.90 11.57
C GLY A 63 7.12 2.54 12.92
N GLU A 64 5.85 2.91 13.16
CA GLU A 64 5.37 3.51 14.40
C GLU A 64 4.78 2.46 15.37
N LEU A 65 4.66 1.20 14.92
CA LEU A 65 4.15 0.10 15.74
C LEU A 65 5.15 -0.24 16.86
N ASP A 66 4.62 -0.51 18.06
CA ASP A 66 5.41 -1.05 19.17
C ASP A 66 5.50 -2.57 19.00
N VAL A 67 6.69 -3.08 18.68
CA VAL A 67 6.88 -4.44 18.18
C VAL A 67 7.38 -5.35 19.31
N PRO A 68 6.56 -6.32 19.76
CA PRO A 68 7.03 -7.34 20.68
C PRO A 68 7.94 -8.33 19.96
N ALA A 69 8.95 -8.87 20.66
CA ALA A 69 9.95 -9.77 20.10
C ALA A 69 9.36 -11.00 19.39
N GLU A 70 8.21 -11.50 19.89
CA GLU A 70 7.50 -12.63 19.31
C GLU A 70 6.80 -12.33 17.96
N SER A 71 6.76 -11.05 17.54
CA SER A 71 6.13 -10.58 16.31
C SER A 71 7.09 -10.00 15.27
N GLU A 72 8.42 -10.08 15.48
CA GLU A 72 9.44 -9.54 14.56
C GLU A 72 9.26 -10.04 13.10
N ALA A 73 8.85 -11.29 12.93
CA ALA A 73 8.60 -11.86 11.61
C ALA A 73 7.43 -11.19 10.89
N ILE A 74 6.34 -10.88 11.61
CA ILE A 74 5.17 -10.18 11.06
C ILE A 74 5.56 -8.73 10.74
N GLN A 75 6.29 -8.08 11.65
CA GLN A 75 6.77 -6.72 11.42
C GLN A 75 7.63 -6.63 10.16
N THR A 76 8.56 -7.56 9.97
CA THR A 76 9.42 -7.61 8.78
C THR A 76 8.60 -7.71 7.48
N GLN A 77 7.50 -8.47 7.50
CA GLN A 77 6.60 -8.59 6.35
C GLN A 77 5.85 -7.28 6.08
N LEU A 78 5.33 -6.62 7.12
CA LEU A 78 4.68 -5.32 6.99
C LEU A 78 5.64 -4.24 6.47
N GLU A 79 6.88 -4.22 6.96
CA GLU A 79 7.92 -3.28 6.52
C GLU A 79 8.29 -3.53 5.06
N THR A 80 8.37 -4.80 4.65
CA THR A 80 8.61 -5.17 3.25
C THR A 80 7.46 -4.72 2.34
N ALA A 81 6.21 -4.89 2.78
CA ALA A 81 5.03 -4.41 2.07
C ALA A 81 5.03 -2.88 1.96
N ALA A 82 5.25 -2.17 3.07
CA ALA A 82 5.37 -0.71 3.11
C ALA A 82 6.47 -0.17 2.19
N ALA A 83 7.65 -0.78 2.21
CA ALA A 83 8.75 -0.41 1.30
C ALA A 83 8.39 -0.62 -0.16
N SER A 84 7.65 -1.69 -0.48
CA SER A 84 7.16 -1.97 -1.84
C SER A 84 6.12 -0.93 -2.28
N TYR A 85 5.20 -0.55 -1.39
CA TYR A 85 4.23 0.50 -1.67
C TYR A 85 4.84 1.89 -1.82
N ILE A 86 5.89 2.21 -1.06
CA ILE A 86 6.62 3.47 -1.25
C ILE A 86 7.25 3.51 -2.65
N GLN A 87 7.86 2.41 -3.11
CA GLN A 87 8.43 2.32 -4.46
C GLN A 87 7.34 2.44 -5.53
N ALA A 88 6.22 1.72 -5.39
CA ALA A 88 5.09 1.83 -6.31
C ALA A 88 4.53 3.26 -6.34
N ALA A 89 4.39 3.92 -5.19
CA ALA A 89 3.92 5.29 -5.09
C ALA A 89 4.88 6.31 -5.72
N GLN A 90 6.20 6.04 -5.70
CA GLN A 90 7.19 6.86 -6.39
C GLN A 90 7.07 6.68 -7.91
N ALA A 91 6.99 5.43 -8.39
CA ALA A 91 6.82 5.12 -9.80
C ALA A 91 5.53 5.72 -10.38
N LEU A 92 4.40 5.56 -9.68
CA LEU A 92 3.11 6.15 -10.06
C LEU A 92 3.20 7.68 -10.13
N SER A 93 3.83 8.31 -9.15
CA SER A 93 3.98 9.77 -9.16
C SER A 93 4.87 10.24 -10.31
N GLY A 94 5.93 9.49 -10.65
CA GLY A 94 6.76 9.75 -11.82
C GLY A 94 5.98 9.64 -13.14
N ALA A 95 5.21 8.57 -13.30
CA ALA A 95 4.37 8.35 -14.48
C ALA A 95 3.33 9.45 -14.66
N VAL A 96 2.66 9.85 -13.57
CA VAL A 96 1.70 10.97 -13.55
C VAL A 96 2.37 12.28 -13.93
N GLN A 97 3.57 12.57 -13.42
CA GLN A 97 4.32 13.80 -13.74
C GLN A 97 4.79 13.82 -15.19
N ALA A 98 5.18 12.67 -15.74
CA ALA A 98 5.58 12.52 -17.13
C ALA A 98 4.38 12.48 -18.11
N ALA A 99 3.16 12.33 -17.59
CA ALA A 99 1.96 11.99 -18.37
C ALA A 99 2.19 10.75 -19.28
N ASP A 100 2.93 9.77 -18.77
CA ASP A 100 3.37 8.60 -19.52
C ASP A 100 2.56 7.35 -19.13
N ALA A 101 1.69 6.91 -20.04
CA ALA A 101 0.83 5.76 -19.84
C ALA A 101 1.61 4.42 -19.80
N ALA A 102 2.76 4.32 -20.47
CA ALA A 102 3.58 3.11 -20.41
C ALA A 102 4.24 2.98 -19.03
N GLN A 103 4.77 4.08 -18.49
CA GLN A 103 5.29 4.10 -17.11
C GLN A 103 4.20 3.83 -16.07
N LEU A 104 2.95 4.21 -16.36
CA LEU A 104 1.82 3.93 -15.49
C LEU A 104 1.52 2.42 -15.40
N VAL A 105 1.65 1.69 -16.51
CA VAL A 105 1.51 0.22 -16.52
C VAL A 105 2.64 -0.46 -15.75
N GLU A 106 3.88 0.02 -15.88
CA GLU A 106 5.00 -0.50 -15.09
C GLU A 106 4.80 -0.25 -13.59
N ALA A 107 4.28 0.93 -13.23
CA ALA A 107 3.99 1.29 -11.85
C ALA A 107 2.81 0.48 -11.27
N ASP A 108 1.79 0.16 -12.07
CA ASP A 108 0.68 -0.73 -11.69
C ASP A 108 1.18 -2.16 -11.36
N ALA A 109 2.14 -2.67 -12.12
CA ALA A 109 2.76 -3.96 -11.80
C ALA A 109 3.48 -3.95 -10.44
N LEU A 110 4.07 -2.81 -10.05
CA LEU A 110 4.68 -2.64 -8.71
C LEU A 110 3.61 -2.61 -7.61
N VAL A 111 2.45 -2.00 -7.85
CA VAL A 111 1.32 -2.04 -6.90
C VAL A 111 0.87 -3.48 -6.69
N SER A 112 0.69 -4.24 -7.77
CA SER A 112 0.31 -5.66 -7.70
C SER A 112 1.32 -6.49 -6.89
N ALA A 113 2.62 -6.27 -7.09
CA ALA A 113 3.67 -6.94 -6.32
C ALA A 113 3.64 -6.56 -4.83
N ALA A 114 3.40 -5.28 -4.52
CA ALA A 114 3.27 -4.81 -3.14
C ALA A 114 2.03 -5.41 -2.45
N THR A 115 0.91 -5.57 -3.16
CA THR A 115 -0.30 -6.25 -2.67
C THR A 115 -0.05 -7.70 -2.31
N ALA A 116 0.74 -8.43 -3.09
CA ALA A 116 1.14 -9.78 -2.72
C ALA A 116 1.92 -9.83 -1.38
N ASN A 117 2.77 -8.83 -1.12
CA ASN A 117 3.50 -8.73 0.15
C ASN A 117 2.56 -8.41 1.32
N LEU A 118 1.56 -7.54 1.11
CA LEU A 118 0.56 -7.23 2.13
C LEU A 118 -0.31 -8.45 2.48
N THR A 119 -0.77 -9.21 1.48
CA THR A 119 -1.54 -10.44 1.69
C THR A 119 -0.76 -11.48 2.50
N ALA A 120 0.57 -11.57 2.30
CA ALA A 120 1.41 -12.43 3.11
C ALA A 120 1.44 -12.00 4.58
N ALA A 121 1.57 -10.69 4.85
CA ALA A 121 1.53 -10.13 6.20
C ALA A 121 0.16 -10.35 6.87
N GLU A 122 -0.93 -10.10 6.14
CA GLU A 122 -2.30 -10.34 6.60
C GLU A 122 -2.50 -11.81 7.01
N SER A 123 -2.06 -12.74 6.17
CA SER A 123 -2.16 -14.19 6.45
C SER A 123 -1.38 -14.58 7.71
N ALA A 124 -0.22 -13.97 7.94
CA ALA A 124 0.58 -14.20 9.14
C ALA A 124 -0.11 -13.64 10.40
N ILE A 125 -0.73 -12.46 10.32
CA ILE A 125 -1.51 -11.86 11.41
C ILE A 125 -2.71 -12.73 11.77
N ILE A 126 -3.50 -13.15 10.77
CA ILE A 126 -4.67 -14.03 10.98
C ILE A 126 -4.24 -15.34 11.65
N THR A 127 -3.13 -15.93 11.19
CA THR A 127 -2.58 -17.16 11.77
C THR A 127 -2.16 -16.94 13.23
N ALA A 128 -1.53 -15.82 13.54
CA ALA A 128 -1.08 -15.49 14.89
C ALA A 128 -2.23 -15.17 15.85
N GLN A 129 -3.35 -14.61 15.37
CA GLN A 129 -4.55 -14.34 16.16
C GLN A 129 -5.41 -15.59 16.42
N GLY A 130 -5.29 -16.61 15.56
CA GLY A 130 -6.02 -17.88 15.70
C GLY A 130 -5.33 -18.93 16.57
N GLN A 131 -4.12 -18.65 17.06
CA GLN A 131 -3.33 -19.51 17.97
C GLN A 131 -3.46 -19.03 19.41
#